data_AF-A0A1R1YAA5-F1
#
_entry.id   AF-A0A1R1YAA5-F1
#
_cell.length_a   1.000
_cell.length_b   1.000
_cell.length_c   1.000
_cell.angle_alpha   90.00
_cell.angle_beta   90.00
_cell.angle_gamma   90.00
#
_symmetry.space_group_name_H-M   'P 1'
#
loop_
_entity.id
_entity.type
_entity.pdbx_description
1 polymer ?
#
loop_
_entity_poly.entity_id
_entity_poly.type
_entity_poly.pdbx_seq_one_letter_code
_entity_poly.pdbx_strand_id
1 'polypeptide(L)' 'MAANNVFSIEGKGLKLTTAEDIKEYVEQIKNHENLTEIILSGNTIGSEAAKELATV' A
#
# COMPACT_ATOMS: atom_id res chain seq x y z
N MET A 1 -11.81 -21.92 2.80
CA MET A 1 -11.14 -20.96 3.70
C MET A 1 -10.62 -19.83 2.85
N ALA A 2 -10.90 -18.58 3.21
CA ALA A 2 -10.55 -17.39 2.44
C ALA A 2 -9.03 -17.35 2.16
N ALA A 3 -8.66 -17.31 0.88
CA ALA A 3 -7.32 -16.91 0.48
C ALA A 3 -7.19 -15.43 0.83
N ASN A 4 -6.66 -15.14 2.01
CA ASN A 4 -6.51 -13.77 2.50
C ASN A 4 -5.39 -13.08 1.72
N ASN A 5 -5.75 -12.50 0.58
CA ASN A 5 -4.86 -11.66 -0.21
C ASN A 5 -4.82 -10.27 0.42
N VAL A 6 -4.25 -10.22 1.62
CA VAL A 6 -4.14 -9.02 2.43
C VAL A 6 -2.72 -8.48 2.32
N PHE A 7 -2.58 -7.25 1.85
CA PHE A 7 -1.31 -6.55 1.84
C PHE A 7 -1.19 -5.73 3.11
N SER A 8 -0.32 -6.13 4.04
CA SER A 8 -0.08 -5.39 5.28
C SER A 8 1.34 -4.84 5.31
N ILE A 9 1.44 -3.54 5.54
CA ILE A 9 2.68 -2.86 5.92
C ILE A 9 2.52 -2.17 7.27
N GLU A 10 1.63 -2.69 8.11
CA GLU A 10 1.31 -2.05 9.38
C GLU A 10 2.52 -1.96 10.32
N GLY A 11 2.63 -0.86 11.07
CA GLY A 11 3.64 -0.70 12.12
C GLY A 11 5.09 -0.59 11.63
N LYS A 12 5.33 -0.45 10.32
CA LYS A 12 6.68 -0.27 9.78
C LYS A 12 7.25 1.15 9.99
N GLY A 13 6.43 2.14 10.35
CA GLY A 13 6.88 3.52 10.56
C GLY A 13 7.41 4.17 9.29
N LEU A 14 6.93 3.73 8.13
CA LEU A 14 7.39 4.21 6.83
C LEU A 14 6.87 5.63 6.58
N LYS A 15 7.73 6.48 6.02
CA LYS A 15 7.35 7.81 5.54
C LYS A 15 7.02 7.73 4.05
N LEU A 16 5.81 7.29 3.74
CA LEU A 16 5.29 7.26 2.38
C LEU A 16 4.75 8.64 2.03
N THR A 17 5.61 9.64 1.92
CA THR A 17 5.19 11.02 1.66
C THR A 17 5.18 11.37 0.18
N THR A 18 6.06 10.75 -0.61
CA THR A 18 6.20 11.01 -2.04
C THR A 18 5.60 9.88 -2.88
N ALA A 19 5.38 10.16 -4.17
CA ALA A 19 4.98 9.15 -5.13
C ALA A 19 6.00 8.02 -5.23
N GLU A 20 7.30 8.34 -5.22
CA GLU A 20 8.38 7.35 -5.33
C GLU A 20 8.42 6.38 -4.13
N ASP A 21 8.20 6.89 -2.91
CA ASP A 21 8.19 6.06 -1.71
C ASP A 21 7.11 4.98 -1.74
N ILE A 22 5.91 5.32 -2.21
CA ILE A 22 4.80 4.37 -2.25
C ILE A 22 4.77 3.55 -3.53
N LYS A 23 5.45 3.98 -4.59
CA LYS A 23 5.38 3.37 -5.93
C LYS A 23 5.69 1.88 -5.91
N GLU A 24 6.74 1.47 -5.18
CA GLU A 24 7.11 0.06 -5.05
C GLU A 24 5.97 -0.76 -4.41
N TYR A 25 5.31 -0.20 -3.39
CA TYR A 25 4.17 -0.83 -2.73
C TYR A 25 2.94 -0.87 -3.64
N VAL A 26 2.68 0.20 -4.41
CA VAL A 26 1.60 0.26 -5.40
C VAL A 26 1.82 -0.77 -6.50
N GLU A 27 3.04 -0.94 -7.00
CA GLU A 27 3.38 -1.98 -7.98
C GLU A 27 3.22 -3.39 -7.40
N GLN A 28 3.60 -3.61 -6.14
CA GLN A 28 3.33 -4.88 -5.45
C GLN A 28 1.83 -5.15 -5.32
N ILE A 29 1.04 -4.14 -5.00
CA ILE A 29 -0.43 -4.20 -4.93
C ILE A 29 -1.02 -4.50 -6.32
N LYS A 30 -0.55 -3.85 -7.39
CA LYS A 30 -0.97 -4.12 -8.79
C LYS A 30 -0.63 -5.53 -9.24
N ASN A 31 0.54 -6.02 -8.87
CA ASN A 31 1.00 -7.37 -9.22
C ASN A 31 0.36 -8.45 -8.34
N HIS A 32 -0.29 -8.08 -7.23
CA HIS A 32 -1.04 -9.00 -6.40
C HIS A 32 -2.42 -9.27 -7.01
N GLU A 33 -2.51 -10.30 -7.86
CA GLU A 33 -3.80 -10.79 -8.35
C GLU A 33 -4.65 -11.30 -7.17
N ASN A 34 -5.86 -10.74 -7.05
CA ASN A 34 -6.88 -11.04 -6.03
C ASN A 34 -6.73 -10.33 -4.67
N LEU A 35 -6.00 -9.22 -4.56
CA LEU A 35 -5.93 -8.44 -3.32
C LEU A 35 -7.32 -8.02 -2.81
N THR A 36 -7.62 -8.34 -1.55
CA THR A 36 -8.92 -8.03 -0.91
C THR A 36 -8.84 -6.99 0.19
N GLU A 37 -7.66 -6.78 0.78
CA GLU A 37 -7.49 -5.84 1.89
C GLU A 37 -6.08 -5.25 1.88
N ILE A 38 -5.99 -3.96 2.24
CA ILE A 38 -4.71 -3.23 2.35
C ILE A 38 -4.65 -2.60 3.75
N ILE A 39 -3.65 -2.99 4.53
CA ILE A 39 -3.42 -2.49 5.89
C ILE A 39 -2.17 -1.59 5.88
N LEU A 40 -2.40 -0.29 6.03
CA LEU A 40 -1.34 0.75 6.02
C LEU A 40 -1.15 1.41 7.39
N SER A 41 -1.85 0.93 8.42
CA SER A 41 -1.86 1.49 9.78
C SER A 41 -0.46 1.63 10.38
N GLY A 42 -0.13 2.77 10.99
CA GLY A 42 1.18 3.00 11.60
C GLY A 42 2.27 3.48 10.62
N ASN A 43 1.88 3.97 9.45
CA ASN A 43 2.76 4.67 8.51
C ASN A 43 2.25 6.09 8.23
N THR A 44 3.13 6.96 7.77
CA THR A 44 2.75 8.30 7.30
C THR A 44 2.46 8.22 5.81
N ILE A 45 1.21 8.49 5.43
CA ILE A 45 0.80 8.59 4.03
C ILE A 45 0.63 10.07 3.67
N GLY A 46 1.51 10.56 2.81
CA GLY A 46 1.42 11.90 2.24
C GLY A 46 0.37 11.98 1.12
N SER A 47 0.05 13.20 0.71
CA SER A 47 -0.93 13.45 -0.35
C SER A 47 -0.51 12.87 -1.70
N GLU A 48 0.79 12.90 -2.03
CA GLU A 48 1.31 12.31 -3.27
C GLU A 48 1.24 10.79 -3.23
N ALA A 49 1.64 10.19 -2.12
CA ALA A 49 1.54 8.75 -1.94
C ALA A 49 0.08 8.26 -1.98
N ALA A 50 -0.83 8.97 -1.33
CA ALA A 50 -2.26 8.66 -1.38
C ALA A 50 -2.83 8.75 -2.81
N LYS A 51 -2.35 9.68 -3.64
CA LYS A 51 -2.76 9.79 -5.06
C LYS A 51 -2.30 8.58 -5.86
N GLU A 52 -1.05 8.17 -5.72
CA GLU A 52 -0.53 6.97 -6.41
C GLU A 52 -1.30 5.72 -5.99
N LEU A 53 -1.57 5.57 -4.68
CA LEU A 53 -2.41 4.50 -4.16
C LEU A 53 -3.87 4.56 -4.63
N ALA A 54 -4.39 5.73 -5.02
CA ALA A 54 -5.73 5.79 -5.61
C ALA A 54 -5.78 5.33 -7.08
N THR A 55 -4.63 5.03 -7.71
CA THR A 55 -4.56 4.55 -9.10
C THR A 55 -4.58 3.02 -9.24
N VAL A 56 -4.59 2.29 -8.11
CA VAL A 56 -4.83 0.84 -8.04
C VAL A 56 -6.31 0.55 -7.85
#